data_AF-A0A7S4E6H6-F1
#
_entry.id   AF-A0A7S4E6H6-F1
#
_cell.length_a   1.000
_cell.length_b   1.000
_cell.length_c   1.000
_cell.angle_alpha   90.00
_cell.angle_beta   90.00
_cell.angle_gamma   90.00
#
_symmetry.space_group_name_H-M   'P 1'
#
loop_
_entity.id
_entity.type
_entity.pdbx_description
1 polymer ?
#
loop_
_entity_poly.entity_id
_entity_poly.type
_entity_poly.pdbx_seq_one_letter_code
_entity_poly.pdbx_strand_id
1 'polypeptide(L)'
;SDGSIVAAYRERRTCERMDLITLPCPPRPPGVPPGVKHGAWGGYRAAIAEAMAHGADAALLVDADGCIVDGDRALPVILGADGIIRHPGPADGAVASATLAAVLKEAPPCEVREERLSMEMILNAREVVLLGSGVGCVAVQSVDGVVLDTSGDELVSTFAAALDAAHQNDALRPSIEHPLLRRLAVGEEVGNIRRLSSKPSAFYVRSLLSERDCGAIKAMAQVANMTQARTYGGGTTARTKCEVSWISPPPALTADVAVMFFSPEALERPGGGCEDLQVLRYAEGGGYSMHHDGNARALTVLYYLNGVGETWLPLADAPPRPKNGEDAMARAAKLDPDTDGVRVTAPAAGDALAFFSLDDSDGSYDWSAVHRALPSTGEKWVANHWFRVGGLGLPTPDPREDML
;
A
#
# COMPACT_ATOMS: atom_id res chain seq x y z
N SER A 1 -28.04 -13.84 7.81
CA SER A 1 -27.54 -12.45 7.90
C SER A 1 -26.03 -12.53 8.07
N ASP A 2 -25.42 -13.07 7.03
CA ASP A 2 -24.01 -13.38 6.90
C ASP A 2 -23.30 -12.09 6.49
N GLY A 3 -22.42 -11.57 7.35
CA GLY A 3 -21.62 -10.37 7.13
C GLY A 3 -20.58 -10.52 6.01
N SER A 4 -20.94 -11.17 4.90
CA SER A 4 -20.18 -11.14 3.66
C SER A 4 -20.28 -9.72 3.10
N ILE A 5 -19.22 -8.96 3.29
CA ILE A 5 -18.99 -7.79 2.45
C ILE A 5 -18.47 -8.37 1.13
N VAL A 6 -19.38 -8.47 0.17
CA VAL A 6 -18.98 -8.42 -1.24
C VAL A 6 -18.19 -7.13 -1.35
N ALA A 7 -16.88 -7.21 -1.58
CA ALA A 7 -16.15 -6.08 -2.10
C ALA A 7 -16.90 -5.71 -3.38
N ALA A 8 -17.80 -4.73 -3.26
CA ALA A 8 -18.42 -4.15 -4.42
C ALA A 8 -17.24 -3.47 -5.12
N TYR A 9 -16.59 -4.24 -6.01
CA TYR A 9 -16.17 -3.68 -7.28
C TYR A 9 -17.28 -2.69 -7.62
N ARG A 10 -16.96 -1.40 -7.72
CA ARG A 10 -17.83 -0.48 -8.47
C ARG A 10 -18.30 -1.31 -9.64
N GLU A 11 -19.62 -1.53 -9.77
CA GLU A 11 -20.17 -2.26 -10.91
C GLU A 11 -19.43 -1.69 -12.12
N ARG A 12 -18.49 -2.49 -12.66
CA ARG A 12 -17.76 -2.05 -13.83
C ARG A 12 -18.88 -1.89 -14.82
N ARG A 13 -19.07 -0.68 -15.35
CA ARG A 13 -20.00 -0.49 -16.46
C ARG A 13 -19.39 -1.22 -17.66
N THR A 14 -19.48 -2.54 -17.68
CA THR A 14 -18.83 -3.42 -18.66
C THR A 14 -19.59 -3.46 -19.97
N CYS A 15 -20.50 -2.51 -20.22
CA CYS A 15 -21.38 -2.57 -21.40
C CYS A 15 -21.69 -1.20 -22.03
N GLU A 16 -21.26 -0.07 -21.46
CA GLU A 16 -21.50 1.25 -22.02
C GLU A 16 -20.18 1.82 -22.52
N ARG A 17 -20.08 2.06 -23.83
CA ARG A 17 -18.99 2.85 -24.41
C ARG A 17 -19.11 4.27 -23.87
N MET A 18 -17.97 4.91 -23.60
CA MET A 18 -17.94 6.19 -22.90
C MET A 18 -17.99 7.39 -23.85
N ASP A 19 -18.74 8.42 -23.46
CA ASP A 19 -18.70 9.75 -24.08
C ASP A 19 -17.71 10.63 -23.31
N LEU A 20 -16.71 11.18 -24.01
CA LEU A 20 -15.63 11.95 -23.43
C LEU A 20 -15.72 13.42 -23.86
N ILE A 21 -15.13 14.30 -23.07
CA ILE A 21 -14.81 15.68 -23.48
C ILE A 21 -13.32 15.94 -23.38
N THR A 22 -12.83 16.97 -24.07
CA THR A 22 -11.48 17.49 -23.86
C THR A 22 -11.51 18.60 -22.81
N LEU A 23 -10.53 18.58 -21.91
CA LEU A 23 -10.32 19.63 -20.91
C LEU A 23 -8.84 20.02 -20.86
N PRO A 24 -8.51 21.28 -20.56
CA PRO A 24 -7.13 21.68 -20.35
C PRO A 24 -6.46 20.84 -19.26
N CYS A 25 -5.25 20.35 -19.53
CA CYS A 25 -4.45 19.63 -18.56
C CYS A 25 -4.15 20.54 -17.36
N PRO A 26 -4.45 20.09 -16.12
CA PRO A 26 -4.23 20.91 -14.94
C PRO A 26 -2.74 21.26 -14.78
N PRO A 27 -2.42 22.47 -14.26
CA PRO A 27 -1.05 22.87 -14.05
C PRO A 27 -0.38 21.97 -13.02
N ARG A 28 0.86 21.56 -13.32
CA ARG A 28 1.66 20.74 -12.41
C ARG A 28 2.18 21.56 -11.23
N PRO A 29 2.29 20.96 -10.02
CA PRO A 29 2.94 21.61 -8.89
C PRO A 29 4.40 21.97 -9.22
N PRO A 30 4.90 23.14 -8.79
CA PRO A 30 6.29 23.52 -9.00
C PRO A 30 7.28 22.47 -8.42
N GLY A 31 8.30 22.12 -9.18
CA GLY A 31 9.37 21.22 -8.74
C GLY A 31 9.07 19.72 -8.88
N VAL A 32 7.90 19.33 -9.39
CA VAL A 32 7.56 17.92 -9.65
C VAL A 32 7.95 17.51 -11.08
N PRO A 33 8.74 16.44 -11.27
CA PRO A 33 9.07 15.94 -12.61
C PRO A 33 7.84 15.50 -13.41
N PRO A 34 7.88 15.57 -14.76
CA PRO A 34 6.85 15.00 -15.63
C PRO A 34 6.55 13.52 -15.34
N GLY A 35 5.27 13.15 -15.42
CA GLY A 35 4.79 11.77 -15.32
C GLY A 35 4.92 11.07 -13.96
N VAL A 36 5.22 11.82 -12.90
CA VAL A 36 5.25 11.30 -11.52
C VAL A 36 3.87 11.48 -10.87
N LYS A 37 3.31 10.39 -10.32
CA LYS A 37 2.10 10.44 -9.48
C LYS A 37 2.42 11.21 -8.20
N HIS A 38 1.96 12.47 -8.11
CA HIS A 38 2.40 13.43 -7.08
C HIS A 38 1.32 13.82 -6.05
N GLY A 39 0.26 13.02 -5.93
CA GLY A 39 -0.79 13.17 -4.89
C GLY A 39 -1.66 14.43 -4.99
N ALA A 40 -1.30 15.41 -5.82
CA ALA A 40 -2.06 16.64 -6.06
C ALA A 40 -3.24 16.40 -7.02
N TRP A 41 -4.19 15.56 -6.59
CA TRP A 41 -5.36 15.15 -7.37
C TRP A 41 -6.42 16.23 -7.54
N GLY A 42 -6.24 17.42 -6.95
CA GLY A 42 -7.22 18.51 -7.03
C GLY A 42 -7.61 18.86 -8.47
N GLY A 43 -6.62 18.95 -9.37
CA GLY A 43 -6.86 19.22 -10.79
C GLY A 43 -7.63 18.10 -11.50
N TYR A 44 -7.23 16.84 -11.28
CA TYR A 44 -7.91 15.67 -11.84
C TYR A 44 -9.35 15.53 -11.30
N ARG A 45 -9.57 15.78 -10.00
CA ARG A 45 -10.92 15.78 -9.40
C ARG A 45 -11.81 16.90 -9.96
N ALA A 46 -11.24 18.07 -10.25
CA ALA A 46 -11.97 19.14 -10.92
C ALA A 46 -12.35 18.74 -12.36
N ALA A 47 -11.44 18.12 -13.11
CA ALA A 47 -11.72 17.61 -14.45
C ALA A 47 -12.84 16.55 -14.46
N ILE A 48 -12.85 15.63 -13.48
CA ILE A 48 -13.94 14.66 -13.29
C ILE A 48 -15.28 15.38 -13.07
N ALA A 49 -15.31 16.36 -12.18
CA ALA A 49 -16.54 17.12 -11.88
C ALA A 49 -17.03 17.91 -13.10
N GLU A 50 -16.11 18.49 -13.87
CA GLU A 50 -16.41 19.25 -15.07
C GLU A 50 -16.97 18.36 -16.20
N ALA A 51 -16.38 17.18 -16.42
CA ALA A 51 -16.90 16.19 -17.36
C ALA A 51 -18.34 15.78 -17.01
N MET A 52 -18.58 15.47 -15.73
CA MET A 52 -19.92 15.12 -15.24
C MET A 52 -20.92 16.27 -15.41
N ALA A 53 -20.50 17.51 -15.18
CA ALA A 53 -21.35 18.70 -15.38
C ALA A 53 -21.77 18.88 -16.85
N HIS A 54 -20.95 18.41 -17.79
CA HIS A 54 -21.23 18.40 -19.23
C HIS A 54 -21.93 17.13 -19.72
N GLY A 55 -22.31 16.23 -18.81
CA GLY A 55 -22.97 14.97 -19.17
C GLY A 55 -22.05 13.94 -19.81
N ALA A 56 -20.73 14.15 -19.75
CA ALA A 56 -19.72 13.21 -20.24
C ALA A 56 -19.29 12.24 -19.13
N ASP A 57 -18.84 11.06 -19.53
CA ASP A 57 -18.36 10.03 -18.62
C ASP A 57 -16.97 10.34 -18.07
N ALA A 58 -16.08 10.90 -18.88
CA ALA A 58 -14.69 11.22 -18.53
C ALA A 58 -14.13 12.36 -19.38
N ALA A 59 -12.92 12.81 -19.05
CA ALA A 59 -12.20 13.80 -19.83
C ALA A 59 -10.83 13.31 -20.32
N LEU A 60 -10.49 13.69 -21.56
CA LEU A 60 -9.13 13.71 -22.08
C LEU A 60 -8.48 15.04 -21.70
N LEU A 61 -7.30 14.98 -21.10
CA LEU A 61 -6.55 16.15 -20.68
C LEU A 61 -5.61 16.59 -21.80
N VAL A 62 -5.77 17.82 -22.28
CA VAL A 62 -5.01 18.36 -23.41
C VAL A 62 -4.04 19.46 -22.99
N ASP A 63 -2.86 19.48 -23.59
CA ASP A 63 -1.91 20.58 -23.39
C ASP A 63 -2.26 21.80 -24.26
N ALA A 64 -1.44 22.85 -24.14
CA ALA A 64 -1.61 24.10 -24.87
C ALA A 64 -1.48 23.96 -26.40
N ASP A 65 -0.86 22.89 -26.87
CA ASP A 65 -0.72 22.58 -28.31
C ASP A 65 -1.87 21.67 -28.80
N GLY A 66 -2.81 21.31 -27.93
CA GLY A 66 -3.94 20.44 -28.25
C GLY A 66 -3.59 18.96 -28.31
N CYS A 67 -2.44 18.54 -27.76
CA CYS A 67 -2.09 17.12 -27.66
C CYS A 67 -2.68 16.51 -26.38
N ILE A 68 -3.10 15.24 -26.47
CA ILE A 68 -3.60 14.48 -25.31
C ILE A 68 -2.42 14.10 -24.42
N VAL A 69 -2.47 14.56 -23.17
CA VAL A 69 -1.47 14.31 -22.14
C VAL A 69 -1.85 13.08 -21.31
N ASP A 70 -3.11 12.99 -20.87
CA ASP A 70 -3.60 11.91 -20.00
C ASP A 70 -5.14 11.89 -20.03
N GLY A 71 -5.77 11.00 -19.27
CA GLY A 71 -7.18 11.11 -18.91
C GLY A 71 -7.35 11.58 -17.47
N ASP A 72 -8.55 12.04 -17.12
CA ASP A 72 -8.85 12.54 -15.77
C ASP A 72 -8.75 11.46 -14.66
N ARG A 73 -8.81 10.17 -15.03
CA ARG A 73 -8.77 9.04 -14.10
C ARG A 73 -8.26 7.72 -14.69
N ALA A 74 -7.99 7.69 -15.99
CA ALA A 74 -7.56 6.49 -16.72
C ALA A 74 -6.72 6.88 -17.94
N LEU A 75 -5.75 6.04 -18.31
CA LEU A 75 -4.85 6.27 -19.43
C LEU A 75 -5.62 6.13 -20.76
N PRO A 76 -5.57 7.10 -21.67
CA PRO A 76 -6.04 6.94 -23.04
C PRO A 76 -5.11 6.04 -23.84
N VAL A 77 -5.66 5.03 -24.50
CA VAL A 77 -4.92 4.10 -25.37
C VAL A 77 -5.66 3.97 -26.68
N ILE A 78 -4.94 4.05 -27.81
CA ILE A 78 -5.51 3.88 -29.14
C ILE A 78 -4.92 2.68 -29.86
N LEU A 79 -5.73 2.03 -30.69
CA LEU A 79 -5.28 1.10 -31.71
C LEU A 79 -5.27 1.83 -33.05
N GLY A 80 -4.08 2.07 -33.61
CA GLY A 80 -3.94 2.72 -34.91
C GLY A 80 -4.43 1.86 -36.08
N ALA A 81 -4.69 2.49 -37.22
CA ALA A 81 -5.00 1.78 -38.47
C ALA A 81 -3.88 0.82 -38.94
N ASP A 82 -2.65 1.09 -38.52
CA ASP A 82 -1.47 0.26 -38.75
C ASP A 82 -1.32 -0.91 -37.76
N GLY A 83 -2.27 -1.07 -36.82
CA GLY A 83 -2.25 -2.13 -35.82
C GLY A 83 -1.32 -1.88 -34.63
N ILE A 84 -0.71 -0.69 -34.54
CA ILE A 84 0.17 -0.32 -33.42
C ILE A 84 -0.66 0.33 -32.32
N ILE A 85 -0.48 -0.14 -31.09
CA ILE A 85 -1.10 0.41 -29.89
C ILE A 85 -0.28 1.63 -29.44
N ARG A 86 -0.94 2.75 -29.15
CA ARG A 86 -0.27 3.99 -28.73
C ARG A 86 -0.90 4.58 -27.49
N HIS A 87 -0.08 5.20 -26.65
CA HIS A 87 -0.51 5.90 -25.45
C HIS A 87 0.43 7.07 -25.15
N PRO A 88 -0.03 8.12 -24.44
CA PRO A 88 0.83 9.21 -24.03
C PRO A 88 1.82 8.76 -22.94
N GLY A 89 2.97 9.40 -22.89
CA GLY A 89 4.11 9.03 -22.05
C GLY A 89 4.42 9.97 -20.90
N PRO A 90 5.23 9.53 -19.90
CA PRO A 90 5.77 10.42 -18.87
C PRO A 90 6.53 11.63 -19.42
N ALA A 91 7.24 11.45 -20.55
CA ALA A 91 7.96 12.55 -21.21
C ALA A 91 7.00 13.66 -21.68
N ASP A 92 5.78 13.30 -22.06
CA ASP A 92 4.72 14.22 -22.52
C ASP A 92 3.82 14.72 -21.37
N GLY A 93 4.07 14.25 -20.14
CA GLY A 93 3.35 14.66 -18.94
C GLY A 93 2.34 13.65 -18.39
N ALA A 94 2.08 12.54 -19.10
CA ALA A 94 1.19 11.47 -18.66
C ALA A 94 1.71 10.79 -17.40
N VAL A 95 0.84 10.40 -16.48
CA VAL A 95 1.27 9.59 -15.33
C VAL A 95 1.63 8.18 -15.81
N ALA A 96 2.81 7.67 -15.42
CA ALA A 96 3.21 6.31 -15.77
C ALA A 96 2.17 5.27 -15.33
N SER A 97 1.59 4.52 -16.27
CA SER A 97 0.46 3.63 -16.00
C SER A 97 0.91 2.25 -15.52
N ALA A 98 0.80 2.03 -14.21
CA ALA A 98 0.97 0.70 -13.62
C ALA A 98 -0.07 -0.31 -14.16
N THR A 99 -1.27 0.16 -14.53
CA THR A 99 -2.32 -0.68 -15.11
C THR A 99 -1.89 -1.20 -16.48
N LEU A 100 -1.41 -0.32 -17.37
CA LEU A 100 -0.92 -0.74 -18.68
C LEU A 100 0.24 -1.72 -18.54
N ALA A 101 1.22 -1.42 -17.67
CA ALA A 101 2.36 -2.31 -17.46
C ALA A 101 1.97 -3.70 -16.95
N ALA A 102 0.88 -3.82 -16.17
CA ALA A 102 0.35 -5.12 -15.74
C ALA A 102 -0.42 -5.82 -16.86
N VAL A 103 -1.27 -5.09 -17.60
CA VAL A 103 -2.01 -5.61 -18.76
C VAL A 103 -1.07 -6.17 -19.82
N LEU A 104 0.01 -5.47 -20.15
CA LEU A 104 0.96 -5.91 -21.18
C LEU A 104 1.74 -7.18 -20.81
N LYS A 105 1.77 -7.59 -19.53
CA LYS A 105 2.34 -8.88 -19.12
C LYS A 105 1.41 -10.06 -19.39
N GLU A 106 0.10 -9.80 -19.35
CA GLU A 106 -0.94 -10.82 -19.50
C GLU A 106 -1.52 -10.85 -20.93
N ALA A 107 -1.43 -9.73 -21.65
CA ALA A 107 -1.91 -9.62 -23.02
C ALA A 107 -1.04 -10.45 -23.98
N PRO A 108 -1.62 -10.95 -25.10
CA PRO A 108 -0.85 -11.49 -26.20
C PRO A 108 0.20 -10.50 -26.71
N PRO A 109 1.31 -10.97 -27.32
CA PRO A 109 2.32 -10.09 -27.91
C PRO A 109 1.70 -9.06 -28.86
N CYS A 110 1.92 -7.78 -28.56
CA CYS A 110 1.43 -6.65 -29.34
C CYS A 110 2.52 -5.57 -29.44
N GLU A 111 2.49 -4.80 -30.52
CA GLU A 111 3.39 -3.65 -30.66
C GLU A 111 2.77 -2.44 -29.98
N VAL A 112 3.47 -1.91 -28.97
CA VAL A 112 3.04 -0.76 -28.18
C VAL A 112 4.10 0.34 -28.28
N ARG A 113 3.66 1.56 -28.52
CA ARG A 113 4.52 2.75 -28.60
C ARG A 113 4.01 3.84 -27.68
N GLU A 114 4.92 4.38 -26.88
CA GLU A 114 4.71 5.65 -26.21
C GLU A 114 4.81 6.76 -27.25
N GLU A 115 3.76 7.57 -27.40
CA GLU A 115 3.65 8.59 -28.44
C GLU A 115 2.72 9.73 -28.02
N ARG A 116 3.09 10.96 -28.35
CA ARG A 116 2.27 12.15 -28.11
C ARG A 116 1.04 12.10 -29.01
N LEU A 117 -0.13 11.87 -28.42
CA LEU A 117 -1.36 11.67 -29.17
C LEU A 117 -2.00 13.01 -29.57
N SER A 118 -2.43 13.12 -30.83
CA SER A 118 -3.25 14.24 -31.30
C SER A 118 -4.73 13.86 -31.38
N MET A 119 -5.62 14.85 -31.43
CA MET A 119 -7.04 14.61 -31.71
C MET A 119 -7.26 13.94 -33.07
N GLU A 120 -6.42 14.20 -34.07
CA GLU A 120 -6.48 13.51 -35.36
C GLU A 120 -6.20 12.01 -35.20
N MET A 121 -5.25 11.63 -34.36
CA MET A 121 -4.96 10.21 -34.09
C MET A 121 -6.14 9.55 -33.37
N ILE A 122 -6.79 10.24 -32.43
CA ILE A 122 -7.99 9.74 -31.72
C ILE A 122 -9.14 9.51 -32.70
N LEU A 123 -9.42 10.49 -33.57
CA LEU A 123 -10.53 10.43 -34.53
C LEU A 123 -10.32 9.37 -35.63
N ASN A 124 -9.07 9.06 -35.99
CA ASN A 124 -8.72 8.08 -37.02
C ASN A 124 -8.31 6.71 -36.44
N ALA A 125 -8.38 6.53 -35.12
CA ALA A 125 -8.05 5.26 -34.50
C ALA A 125 -9.08 4.19 -34.84
N ARG A 126 -8.62 2.95 -35.05
CA ARG A 126 -9.51 1.80 -35.18
C ARG A 126 -10.34 1.59 -33.92
N GLU A 127 -9.76 1.91 -32.77
CA GLU A 127 -10.37 1.79 -31.46
C GLU A 127 -9.67 2.72 -30.48
N VAL A 128 -10.44 3.28 -29.55
CA VAL A 128 -9.94 4.13 -28.46
C VAL A 128 -10.51 3.58 -27.16
N VAL A 129 -9.64 3.37 -26.17
CA VAL A 129 -10.05 2.89 -24.84
C VAL A 129 -9.47 3.76 -23.74
N LEU A 130 -10.21 3.85 -22.63
CA LEU A 130 -9.66 4.29 -21.36
C LEU A 130 -9.26 3.07 -20.54
N LEU A 131 -8.01 3.07 -20.06
CA LEU A 131 -7.44 1.98 -19.27
C LEU A 131 -7.03 2.45 -17.87
N GLY A 132 -7.65 1.89 -16.85
CA GLY A 132 -7.26 2.11 -15.45
C GLY A 132 -7.77 1.01 -14.54
N SER A 133 -7.03 0.67 -13.48
CA SER A 133 -7.41 -0.40 -12.55
C SER A 133 -8.80 -0.20 -11.93
N GLY A 134 -9.21 1.04 -11.67
CA GLY A 134 -10.55 1.38 -11.16
C GLY A 134 -11.63 1.58 -12.23
N VAL A 135 -11.26 1.95 -13.46
CA VAL A 135 -12.20 2.18 -14.57
C VAL A 135 -12.47 0.89 -15.35
N GLY A 136 -11.51 -0.02 -15.38
CA GLY A 136 -11.48 -1.13 -16.32
C GLY A 136 -10.71 -0.77 -17.59
N CYS A 137 -10.95 -1.55 -18.65
CA CYS A 137 -10.69 -1.16 -20.02
C CYS A 137 -12.05 -0.90 -20.68
N VAL A 138 -12.30 0.34 -21.10
CA VAL A 138 -13.61 0.74 -21.62
C VAL A 138 -13.43 1.47 -22.94
N ALA A 139 -14.18 1.06 -23.96
CA ALA A 139 -14.16 1.69 -25.27
C ALA A 139 -14.80 3.09 -25.24
N VAL A 140 -14.26 4.00 -26.03
CA VAL A 140 -14.75 5.37 -26.21
C VAL A 140 -15.68 5.43 -27.42
N GLN A 141 -16.84 6.03 -27.24
CA GLN A 141 -17.85 6.24 -28.29
C GLN A 141 -17.69 7.59 -28.97
N SER A 142 -17.54 8.66 -28.19
CA SER A 142 -17.42 10.01 -28.72
C SER A 142 -16.44 10.84 -27.91
N VAL A 143 -15.88 11.87 -28.56
CA VAL A 143 -15.08 12.91 -27.90
C VAL A 143 -15.61 14.26 -28.36
N ASP A 144 -15.94 15.15 -27.41
CA ASP A 144 -16.52 16.47 -27.68
C ASP A 144 -17.79 16.41 -28.57
N GLY A 145 -18.59 15.36 -28.38
CA GLY A 145 -19.80 15.11 -29.16
C GLY A 145 -19.56 14.57 -30.58
N VAL A 146 -18.30 14.37 -30.98
CA VAL A 146 -17.94 13.72 -32.25
C VAL A 146 -17.86 12.21 -32.04
N VAL A 147 -18.75 11.47 -32.68
CA VAL A 147 -18.75 9.99 -32.65
C VAL A 147 -17.54 9.45 -33.40
N LEU A 148 -16.80 8.53 -32.78
CA LEU A 148 -15.63 7.88 -33.35
C LEU A 148 -16.04 6.76 -34.32
N ASP A 149 -15.42 6.73 -35.50
CA ASP A 149 -15.61 5.66 -36.49
C ASP A 149 -14.72 4.45 -36.15
N THR A 150 -15.09 3.75 -35.08
CA THR A 150 -14.34 2.58 -34.59
C THR A 150 -14.71 1.30 -35.36
N SER A 151 -13.71 0.47 -35.62
CA SER A 151 -13.83 -0.72 -36.49
C SER A 151 -14.03 -2.05 -35.74
N GLY A 152 -14.16 -2.03 -34.41
CA GLY A 152 -14.35 -3.22 -33.60
C GLY A 152 -14.12 -3.00 -32.09
N ASP A 153 -13.95 -4.13 -31.39
CA ASP A 153 -13.73 -4.24 -29.94
C ASP A 153 -12.46 -5.08 -29.64
N GLU A 154 -11.45 -5.02 -30.51
CA GLU A 154 -10.25 -5.85 -30.44
C GLU A 154 -9.39 -5.48 -29.22
N LEU A 155 -9.12 -4.18 -29.06
CA LEU A 155 -8.30 -3.65 -27.99
C LEU A 155 -9.03 -3.80 -26.65
N VAL A 156 -10.31 -3.43 -26.56
CA VAL A 156 -11.10 -3.56 -25.34
C VAL A 156 -11.23 -5.02 -24.91
N SER A 157 -11.47 -5.96 -25.84
CA SER A 157 -11.58 -7.39 -25.50
C SER A 157 -10.26 -7.94 -24.97
N THR A 158 -9.16 -7.61 -25.65
CA THR A 158 -7.82 -8.10 -25.29
C THR A 158 -7.37 -7.52 -23.95
N PHE A 159 -7.51 -6.20 -23.78
CA PHE A 159 -7.05 -5.52 -22.58
C PHE A 159 -7.97 -5.76 -21.39
N ALA A 160 -9.28 -5.94 -21.58
CA ALA A 160 -10.19 -6.33 -20.49
C ALA A 160 -9.85 -7.72 -19.96
N ALA A 161 -9.63 -8.70 -20.84
CA ALA A 161 -9.23 -10.06 -20.44
C ALA A 161 -7.87 -10.07 -19.72
N ALA A 162 -6.89 -9.35 -20.25
CA ALA A 162 -5.57 -9.20 -19.63
C ALA A 162 -5.64 -8.44 -18.29
N LEU A 163 -6.51 -7.45 -18.18
CA LEU A 163 -6.76 -6.72 -16.93
C LEU A 163 -7.39 -7.63 -15.87
N ASP A 164 -8.32 -8.50 -16.26
CA ASP A 164 -8.90 -9.49 -15.35
C ASP A 164 -7.87 -10.53 -14.90
N ALA A 165 -7.03 -11.03 -15.81
CA ALA A 165 -5.90 -11.90 -15.46
C ALA A 165 -4.92 -11.19 -14.50
N ALA A 166 -4.59 -9.92 -14.74
CA ALA A 166 -3.71 -9.14 -13.88
C ALA A 166 -4.29 -8.89 -12.47
N HIS A 167 -5.62 -8.78 -12.34
CA HIS A 167 -6.29 -8.73 -11.04
C HIS A 167 -6.27 -10.09 -10.33
N GLN A 168 -6.38 -11.20 -11.07
CA GLN A 168 -6.32 -12.56 -10.52
C GLN A 168 -4.91 -12.96 -10.09
N ASN A 169 -3.89 -12.53 -10.84
CA ASN A 169 -2.46 -12.77 -10.56
C ASN A 169 -1.86 -11.77 -9.55
N ASP A 170 -2.69 -11.12 -8.74
CA ASP A 170 -2.32 -10.24 -7.63
C ASP A 170 -1.65 -8.90 -8.05
N ALA A 171 -1.21 -8.75 -9.31
CA ALA A 171 -0.47 -7.60 -9.83
C ALA A 171 -1.23 -6.25 -9.73
N LEU A 172 -2.57 -6.29 -9.79
CA LEU A 172 -3.45 -5.12 -9.66
C LEU A 172 -4.46 -5.23 -8.51
N ARG A 173 -4.39 -6.28 -7.70
CA ARG A 173 -5.27 -6.42 -6.54
C ARG A 173 -5.04 -5.23 -5.61
N PRO A 174 -6.09 -4.52 -5.16
CA PRO A 174 -5.95 -3.47 -4.15
C PRO A 174 -5.23 -4.03 -2.93
N SER A 175 -4.13 -3.41 -2.52
CA SER A 175 -3.37 -3.80 -1.35
C SER A 175 -3.16 -2.59 -0.47
N ILE A 176 -3.12 -2.82 0.84
CA ILE A 176 -2.70 -1.79 1.79
C ILE A 176 -1.20 -1.52 1.68
N GLU A 177 -0.43 -2.50 1.24
CA GLU A 177 1.02 -2.40 1.13
C GLU A 177 1.45 -1.60 -0.10
N HIS A 178 2.55 -0.86 0.04
CA HIS A 178 3.14 -0.08 -1.03
C HIS A 178 3.53 -0.97 -2.22
N PRO A 179 3.15 -0.63 -3.47
CA PRO A 179 3.35 -1.50 -4.64
C PRO A 179 4.81 -1.89 -4.92
N LEU A 180 5.78 -1.02 -4.60
CA LEU A 180 7.20 -1.35 -4.76
C LEU A 180 7.65 -2.43 -3.78
N LEU A 181 7.17 -2.38 -2.53
CA LEU A 181 7.53 -3.36 -1.50
C LEU A 181 6.87 -4.71 -1.78
N ARG A 182 5.61 -4.68 -2.24
CA ARG A 182 4.82 -5.86 -2.55
C ARG A 182 5.46 -6.77 -3.60
N ARG A 183 6.23 -6.19 -4.51
CA ARG A 183 6.90 -6.90 -5.60
C ARG A 183 8.22 -7.55 -5.19
N LEU A 184 8.78 -7.20 -4.04
CA LEU A 184 10.03 -7.79 -3.56
C LEU A 184 9.80 -9.26 -3.23
N ALA A 185 10.67 -10.13 -3.73
CA ALA A 185 10.77 -11.49 -3.20
C ALA A 185 11.43 -11.47 -1.81
N VAL A 186 11.22 -12.54 -1.02
CA VAL A 186 11.90 -12.68 0.28
C VAL A 186 13.42 -12.62 0.09
N GLY A 187 14.07 -11.76 0.85
CA GLY A 187 15.51 -11.50 0.76
C GLY A 187 15.90 -10.37 -0.21
N GLU A 188 15.02 -9.91 -1.10
CA GLU A 188 15.29 -8.77 -1.97
C GLU A 188 15.26 -7.43 -1.20
N GLU A 189 16.02 -6.47 -1.73
CA GLU A 189 16.19 -5.15 -1.13
C GLU A 189 15.84 -4.03 -2.12
N VAL A 190 15.23 -2.96 -1.62
CA VAL A 190 15.10 -1.67 -2.30
C VAL A 190 15.58 -0.56 -1.37
N GLY A 191 16.64 0.13 -1.77
CA GLY A 191 17.31 1.10 -0.89
C GLY A 191 17.76 0.46 0.42
N ASN A 192 17.23 0.95 1.53
CA ASN A 192 17.52 0.46 2.88
C ASN A 192 16.49 -0.56 3.41
N ILE A 193 15.52 -0.99 2.60
CA ILE A 193 14.43 -1.88 2.99
C ILE A 193 14.67 -3.28 2.40
N ARG A 194 14.64 -4.32 3.23
CA ARG A 194 14.73 -5.74 2.83
C ARG A 194 13.46 -6.48 3.20
N ARG A 195 12.87 -7.26 2.27
CA ARG A 195 11.75 -8.15 2.63
C ARG A 195 12.25 -9.35 3.44
N LEU A 196 11.67 -9.57 4.61
CA LEU A 196 11.98 -10.69 5.49
C LEU A 196 11.01 -11.86 5.31
N SER A 197 9.74 -11.59 5.04
CA SER A 197 8.72 -12.60 4.80
C SER A 197 7.60 -12.10 3.90
N SER A 198 6.87 -13.03 3.31
CA SER A 198 5.66 -12.74 2.52
C SER A 198 4.39 -12.77 3.38
N LYS A 199 4.31 -13.67 4.38
CA LYS A 199 3.20 -13.78 5.34
C LYS A 199 3.72 -14.00 6.77
N PRO A 200 3.61 -13.02 7.69
CA PRO A 200 3.08 -11.70 7.42
C PRO A 200 4.00 -10.97 6.46
N SER A 201 3.50 -9.94 5.79
CA SER A 201 4.40 -9.08 5.03
C SER A 201 5.29 -8.33 6.02
N ALA A 202 6.59 -8.62 6.02
CA ALA A 202 7.54 -8.07 6.98
C ALA A 202 8.83 -7.62 6.31
N PHE A 203 9.41 -6.55 6.85
CA PHE A 203 10.56 -5.85 6.32
C PHE A 203 11.54 -5.46 7.40
N TYR A 204 12.82 -5.55 7.08
CA TYR A 204 13.89 -4.92 7.83
C TYR A 204 14.26 -3.61 7.17
N VAL A 205 14.31 -2.52 7.93
CA VAL A 205 14.72 -1.20 7.44
C VAL A 205 15.97 -0.74 8.16
N ARG A 206 17.04 -0.54 7.40
CA ARG A 206 18.30 -0.03 7.92
C ARG A 206 18.24 1.49 8.10
N SER A 207 18.72 2.00 9.22
CA SER A 207 18.92 3.43 9.47
C SER A 207 17.67 4.27 9.16
N LEU A 208 16.49 3.78 9.56
CA LEU A 208 15.23 4.51 9.42
C LEU A 208 15.22 5.76 10.30
N LEU A 209 15.86 5.67 11.47
CA LEU A 209 16.10 6.80 12.36
C LEU A 209 17.60 7.10 12.42
N SER A 210 17.94 8.39 12.56
CA SER A 210 19.31 8.77 12.92
C SER A 210 19.57 8.51 14.41
N GLU A 211 20.85 8.41 14.81
CA GLU A 211 21.22 8.32 16.23
C GLU A 211 20.65 9.51 17.04
N ARG A 212 20.60 10.70 16.43
CA ARG A 212 20.01 11.90 17.03
C ARG A 212 18.51 11.70 17.30
N ASP A 213 17.77 11.13 16.35
CA ASP A 213 16.34 10.87 16.50
C ASP A 213 16.08 9.80 17.56
N CYS A 214 16.90 8.75 17.59
CA CYS A 214 16.86 7.75 18.67
C CYS A 214 17.10 8.39 20.04
N GLY A 215 18.08 9.28 20.15
CA GLY A 215 18.36 10.05 21.37
C GLY A 215 17.19 10.94 21.78
N ALA A 216 16.59 11.65 20.82
CA ALA A 216 15.45 12.53 21.06
C ALA A 216 14.22 11.75 21.54
N ILE A 217 13.89 10.62 20.92
CA ILE A 217 12.77 9.76 21.33
C ILE A 217 12.94 9.25 22.76
N LYS A 218 14.15 8.78 23.12
CA LYS A 218 14.46 8.35 24.50
C LYS A 218 14.31 9.49 25.50
N ALA A 219 14.82 10.68 25.17
CA ALA A 219 14.70 11.85 26.03
C ALA A 219 13.24 12.30 26.23
N MET A 220 12.44 12.33 25.16
CA MET A 220 11.01 12.64 25.24
C MET A 220 10.26 11.64 26.15
N ALA A 221 10.56 10.34 26.02
CA ALA A 221 9.96 9.31 26.86
C ALA A 221 10.31 9.46 28.34
N GLN A 222 11.55 9.84 28.65
CA GLN A 222 12.00 10.13 30.01
C GLN A 222 11.28 11.35 30.60
N VAL A 223 11.15 12.43 29.82
CA VAL A 223 10.41 13.63 30.22
C VAL A 223 8.92 13.34 30.43
N ALA A 224 8.35 12.44 29.62
CA ALA A 224 6.97 11.96 29.74
C ALA A 224 6.78 10.91 30.86
N ASN A 225 7.70 10.82 31.82
CA ASN A 225 7.68 9.95 33.00
C ASN A 225 7.39 8.47 32.66
N MET A 226 8.45 7.74 32.29
CA MET A 226 8.35 6.29 32.11
C MET A 226 7.83 5.60 33.37
N THR A 227 6.87 4.69 33.19
CA THR A 227 6.26 3.91 34.27
C THR A 227 6.43 2.42 34.02
N GLN A 228 6.29 1.59 35.05
CA GLN A 228 6.35 0.14 34.87
C GLN A 228 5.30 -0.32 33.86
N ALA A 229 5.73 -1.03 32.82
CA ALA A 229 4.85 -1.51 31.77
C ALA A 229 3.89 -2.56 32.34
N ARG A 230 2.60 -2.37 32.07
CA ARG A 230 1.54 -3.33 32.35
C ARG A 230 0.86 -3.68 31.03
N THR A 231 0.42 -4.92 30.88
CA THR A 231 -0.52 -5.26 29.80
C THR A 231 -1.95 -4.89 30.21
N TYR A 232 -2.85 -4.83 29.23
CA TYR A 232 -4.27 -4.67 29.51
C TYR A 232 -4.73 -5.86 30.40
N GLY A 233 -5.55 -5.59 31.42
CA GLY A 233 -5.80 -6.54 32.52
C GLY A 233 -4.88 -6.38 33.74
N GLY A 234 -3.89 -5.47 33.69
CA GLY A 234 -3.11 -5.04 34.87
C GLY A 234 -1.97 -5.97 35.28
N GLY A 235 -1.70 -7.03 34.52
CA GLY A 235 -0.60 -7.96 34.75
C GLY A 235 0.77 -7.43 34.29
N THR A 236 1.84 -7.86 34.96
CA THR A 236 3.24 -7.61 34.57
C THR A 236 3.93 -8.88 34.05
N THR A 237 3.19 -9.98 33.91
CA THR A 237 3.74 -11.30 33.55
C THR A 237 4.12 -11.40 32.08
N ALA A 238 3.37 -10.73 31.20
CA ALA A 238 3.64 -10.73 29.76
C ALA A 238 4.85 -9.86 29.40
N ARG A 239 5.01 -8.68 30.04
CA ARG A 239 6.16 -7.78 29.86
C ARG A 239 7.02 -7.75 31.11
N THR A 240 8.16 -8.43 31.07
CA THR A 240 9.07 -8.54 32.22
C THR A 240 10.14 -7.46 32.19
N LYS A 241 10.44 -6.87 33.36
CA LYS A 241 11.49 -5.86 33.54
C LYS A 241 11.41 -4.68 32.55
N CYS A 242 10.20 -4.23 32.25
CA CYS A 242 9.94 -3.22 31.24
C CYS A 242 9.31 -1.96 31.86
N GLU A 243 9.74 -0.81 31.37
CA GLU A 243 9.07 0.48 31.55
C GLU A 243 8.54 0.98 30.21
N VAL A 244 7.50 1.80 30.26
CA VAL A 244 6.80 2.35 29.10
C VAL A 244 6.49 3.83 29.29
N SER A 245 6.56 4.58 28.21
CA SER A 245 5.95 5.90 28.07
C SER A 245 5.30 6.04 26.70
N TRP A 246 4.37 6.97 26.59
CA TRP A 246 3.67 7.30 25.35
C TRP A 246 3.97 8.75 25.00
N ILE A 247 4.45 8.96 23.77
CA ILE A 247 4.78 10.29 23.27
C ILE A 247 4.15 10.47 21.89
N SER A 248 3.74 11.70 21.56
CA SER A 248 3.28 11.98 20.20
C SER A 248 4.42 11.79 19.20
N PRO A 249 4.21 11.08 18.09
CA PRO A 249 5.24 10.88 17.08
C PRO A 249 5.64 12.21 16.44
N PRO A 250 6.92 12.38 16.05
CA PRO A 250 7.32 13.45 15.16
C PRO A 250 6.49 13.39 13.86
N PRO A 251 5.80 14.48 13.43
CA PRO A 251 4.92 14.43 12.27
C PRO A 251 5.60 13.99 10.97
N ALA A 252 6.86 14.38 10.77
CA ALA A 252 7.65 13.97 9.61
C ALA A 252 7.90 12.45 9.60
N LEU A 253 8.24 11.86 10.75
CA LEU A 253 8.43 10.43 10.89
C LEU A 253 7.16 9.66 10.54
N THR A 254 6.00 10.12 11.02
CA THR A 254 4.70 9.52 10.67
C THR A 254 4.43 9.59 9.17
N ALA A 255 4.65 10.74 8.54
CA ALA A 255 4.42 10.92 7.11
C ALA A 255 5.35 10.04 6.27
N ASP A 256 6.64 10.01 6.59
CA ASP A 256 7.65 9.24 5.85
C ASP A 256 7.36 7.74 5.93
N VAL A 257 7.05 7.22 7.12
CA VAL A 257 6.71 5.81 7.32
C VAL A 257 5.40 5.45 6.60
N ALA A 258 4.41 6.34 6.66
CA ALA A 258 3.13 6.09 6.00
C ALA A 258 3.31 5.97 4.48
N VAL A 259 4.03 6.90 3.85
CA VAL A 259 4.33 6.86 2.40
C VAL A 259 5.24 5.70 2.03
N MET A 260 6.16 5.31 2.92
CA MET A 260 7.09 4.19 2.68
C MET A 260 6.37 2.84 2.58
N PHE A 261 5.37 2.59 3.43
CA PHE A 261 4.77 1.27 3.57
C PHE A 261 3.36 1.13 3.00
N PHE A 262 2.58 2.20 2.92
CA PHE A 262 1.20 2.11 2.43
C PHE A 262 1.08 2.47 0.95
N SER A 263 0.14 1.82 0.27
CA SER A 263 -0.29 2.27 -1.05
C SER A 263 -0.96 3.66 -0.96
N PRO A 264 -0.85 4.51 -2.01
CA PRO A 264 -1.58 5.77 -2.06
C PRO A 264 -3.09 5.61 -1.78
N GLU A 265 -3.66 4.53 -2.31
CA GLU A 265 -5.08 4.20 -2.15
C GLU A 265 -5.44 3.84 -0.70
N ALA A 266 -4.50 3.31 0.09
CA ALA A 266 -4.71 3.06 1.51
C ALA A 266 -4.62 4.35 2.35
N LEU A 267 -3.70 5.26 1.99
CA LEU A 267 -3.54 6.56 2.67
C LEU A 267 -4.72 7.51 2.46
N GLU A 268 -5.43 7.39 1.33
CA GLU A 268 -6.61 8.20 1.04
C GLU A 268 -7.87 7.72 1.80
N ARG A 269 -7.83 6.58 2.48
CA ARG A 269 -9.03 6.03 3.15
C ARG A 269 -9.37 6.82 4.42
N PRO A 270 -10.63 7.29 4.55
CA PRO A 270 -11.06 8.01 5.75
C PRO A 270 -11.02 7.08 6.98
N GLY A 271 -10.54 7.60 8.11
CA GLY A 271 -10.40 6.84 9.36
C GLY A 271 -9.06 6.12 9.54
N GLY A 272 -8.11 6.32 8.62
CA GLY A 272 -6.70 5.97 8.86
C GLY A 272 -6.01 6.92 9.84
N GLY A 273 -4.84 6.53 10.33
CA GLY A 273 -4.04 7.35 11.24
C GLY A 273 -2.93 6.55 11.94
N CYS A 274 -2.21 7.20 12.85
CA CYS A 274 -1.22 6.56 13.71
C CYS A 274 -1.58 6.76 15.18
N GLU A 275 -1.17 5.82 16.03
CA GLU A 275 -1.19 5.99 17.48
C GLU A 275 0.01 6.80 17.96
N ASP A 276 -0.02 7.21 19.23
CA ASP A 276 1.18 7.72 19.91
C ASP A 276 2.28 6.64 19.92
N LEU A 277 3.55 7.07 19.89
CA LEU A 277 4.69 6.16 20.00
C LEU A 277 4.71 5.54 21.39
N GLN A 278 4.69 4.21 21.44
CA GLN A 278 4.94 3.47 22.67
C GLN A 278 6.44 3.23 22.81
N VAL A 279 7.10 4.02 23.66
CA VAL A 279 8.54 3.87 23.93
C VAL A 279 8.75 2.95 25.12
N LEU A 280 9.60 1.94 24.95
CA LEU A 280 9.82 0.86 25.90
C LEU A 280 11.30 0.77 26.28
N ARG A 281 11.55 0.62 27.58
CA ARG A 281 12.87 0.32 28.14
C ARG A 281 12.81 -1.01 28.88
N TYR A 282 13.54 -2.00 28.40
CA TYR A 282 13.72 -3.29 29.06
C TYR A 282 15.08 -3.32 29.75
N ALA A 283 15.11 -3.71 31.02
CA ALA A 283 16.36 -4.10 31.66
C ALA A 283 16.84 -5.46 31.13
N GLU A 284 18.09 -5.83 31.43
CA GLU A 284 18.67 -7.10 31.02
C GLU A 284 17.80 -8.31 31.44
N GLY A 285 17.61 -9.23 30.49
CA GLY A 285 16.71 -10.38 30.59
C GLY A 285 15.21 -10.04 30.47
N GLY A 286 14.85 -8.77 30.30
CA GLY A 286 13.47 -8.36 30.02
C GLY A 286 13.04 -8.71 28.60
N GLY A 287 11.75 -8.98 28.42
CA GLY A 287 11.16 -9.32 27.13
C GLY A 287 9.63 -9.19 27.15
N TYR A 288 9.01 -9.54 26.03
CA TYR A 288 7.57 -9.57 25.87
C TYR A 288 7.14 -10.93 25.32
N SER A 289 6.16 -11.55 25.97
CA SER A 289 5.58 -12.83 25.54
C SER A 289 5.04 -12.80 24.11
N MET A 290 4.77 -13.99 23.56
CA MET A 290 4.08 -14.13 22.28
C MET A 290 2.74 -13.39 22.31
N HIS A 291 2.45 -12.61 21.27
CA HIS A 291 1.19 -11.88 21.13
C HIS A 291 0.97 -11.47 19.67
N HIS A 292 -0.21 -10.94 19.37
CA HIS A 292 -0.54 -10.27 18.12
C HIS A 292 -0.92 -8.81 18.43
N ASP A 293 -0.54 -7.85 17.59
CA ASP A 293 -0.76 -6.43 17.91
C ASP A 293 -2.22 -5.97 17.84
N GLY A 294 -3.06 -6.71 17.10
CA GLY A 294 -4.53 -6.62 17.13
C GLY A 294 -5.12 -5.22 16.90
N ASN A 295 -6.30 -4.98 17.46
CA ASN A 295 -6.98 -3.68 17.56
C ASN A 295 -7.03 -2.86 16.24
N ALA A 296 -7.33 -3.54 15.14
CA ALA A 296 -7.40 -2.95 13.80
C ALA A 296 -6.12 -2.20 13.37
N ARG A 297 -4.97 -2.52 13.96
CA ARG A 297 -3.66 -2.00 13.56
C ARG A 297 -3.23 -2.72 12.28
N ALA A 298 -3.01 -1.96 11.23
CA ALA A 298 -2.62 -2.47 9.92
C ALA A 298 -1.12 -2.77 9.85
N LEU A 299 -0.30 -1.85 10.36
CA LEU A 299 1.16 -1.90 10.30
C LEU A 299 1.74 -1.59 11.68
N THR A 300 2.72 -2.40 12.07
CA THR A 300 3.61 -2.13 13.20
C THR A 300 4.99 -1.81 12.68
N VAL A 301 5.55 -0.67 13.12
CA VAL A 301 6.96 -0.35 12.92
C VAL A 301 7.64 -0.27 14.28
N LEU A 302 8.50 -1.24 14.54
CA LEU A 302 9.31 -1.37 15.75
C LEU A 302 10.70 -0.79 15.50
N TYR A 303 10.99 0.36 16.11
CA TYR A 303 12.31 0.99 16.04
C TYR A 303 13.25 0.45 17.13
N TYR A 304 14.48 0.11 16.77
CA TYR A 304 15.55 -0.25 17.70
C TYR A 304 16.35 1.01 18.06
N LEU A 305 16.11 1.60 19.25
CA LEU A 305 16.65 2.93 19.62
C LEU A 305 18.08 2.90 20.17
N ASN A 306 18.62 1.71 20.41
CA ASN A 306 20.00 1.51 20.86
C ASN A 306 20.66 0.25 20.28
N GLY A 307 20.02 -0.40 19.30
CA GLY A 307 20.56 -1.61 18.67
C GLY A 307 20.61 -2.84 19.58
N VAL A 308 19.80 -2.89 20.64
CA VAL A 308 19.77 -4.03 21.56
C VAL A 308 18.44 -4.76 21.44
N GLY A 309 18.53 -6.08 21.48
CA GLY A 309 17.40 -7.00 21.59
C GLY A 309 16.93 -7.54 20.25
N GLU A 310 16.17 -8.62 20.36
CA GLU A 310 15.73 -9.40 19.20
C GLU A 310 14.22 -9.49 19.18
N THR A 311 13.68 -9.63 17.97
CA THR A 311 12.25 -9.79 17.73
C THR A 311 12.07 -10.98 16.79
N TRP A 312 11.12 -11.84 17.14
CA TRP A 312 10.89 -13.10 16.45
C TRP A 312 9.44 -13.23 16.01
N LEU A 313 9.26 -13.52 14.72
CA LEU A 313 8.00 -13.86 14.06
C LEU A 313 8.00 -15.37 13.76
N PRO A 314 7.53 -16.22 14.68
CA PRO A 314 7.64 -17.68 14.59
C PRO A 314 6.92 -18.29 13.39
N LEU A 315 5.82 -17.69 12.95
CA LEU A 315 4.96 -18.25 11.91
C LEU A 315 5.19 -17.61 10.54
N ALA A 316 6.25 -16.82 10.40
CA ALA A 316 6.61 -16.20 9.14
C ALA A 316 6.81 -17.25 8.04
N ASP A 317 6.04 -17.12 6.97
CA ASP A 317 5.92 -17.98 5.79
C ASP A 317 5.58 -19.45 6.09
N ALA A 318 5.08 -19.77 7.29
CA ALA A 318 4.79 -21.14 7.70
C ALA A 318 3.44 -21.65 7.14
N PRO A 319 3.42 -22.73 6.32
CA PRO A 319 2.20 -23.35 5.86
C PRO A 319 1.73 -24.51 6.78
N PRO A 320 0.41 -24.76 6.91
CA PRO A 320 -0.69 -23.91 6.45
C PRO A 320 -0.87 -22.67 7.34
N ARG A 321 -1.51 -21.60 6.82
CA ARG A 321 -1.78 -20.39 7.61
C ARG A 321 -2.59 -20.71 8.89
N PRO A 322 -2.38 -19.97 9.99
CA PRO A 322 -3.20 -20.13 11.18
C PRO A 322 -4.66 -19.75 10.93
N LYS A 323 -5.59 -20.48 11.53
CA LYS A 323 -7.03 -20.25 11.33
C LYS A 323 -7.58 -19.09 12.15
N ASN A 324 -6.98 -18.85 13.31
CA ASN A 324 -7.35 -17.81 14.28
C ASN A 324 -6.18 -17.59 15.26
N GLY A 325 -6.34 -16.63 16.18
CA GLY A 325 -5.32 -16.31 17.18
C GLY A 325 -4.96 -17.47 18.12
N GLU A 326 -5.95 -18.28 18.55
CA GLU A 326 -5.70 -19.45 19.42
C GLU A 326 -4.81 -20.49 18.74
N ASP A 327 -5.11 -20.80 17.47
CA ASP A 327 -4.32 -21.70 16.64
C ASP A 327 -2.91 -21.16 16.38
N ALA A 328 -2.76 -19.85 16.12
CA ALA A 328 -1.45 -19.22 15.97
C ALA A 328 -0.60 -19.35 17.23
N MET A 329 -1.15 -19.00 18.39
CA MET A 329 -0.46 -19.08 19.68
C MET A 329 -0.06 -20.52 20.02
N ALA A 330 -0.95 -21.49 19.81
CA ALA A 330 -0.68 -22.90 20.08
C ALA A 330 0.41 -23.50 19.17
N ARG A 331 0.50 -23.03 17.93
CA ARG A 331 1.57 -23.43 17.00
C ARG A 331 2.89 -22.75 17.34
N ALA A 332 2.87 -21.43 17.52
CA ALA A 332 4.04 -20.62 17.84
C ALA A 332 4.73 -21.08 19.13
N ALA A 333 3.98 -21.54 20.14
CA ALA A 333 4.51 -22.06 21.40
C ALA A 333 5.38 -23.34 21.24
N LYS A 334 5.33 -24.02 20.10
CA LYS A 334 6.08 -25.25 19.82
C LYS A 334 7.33 -25.02 18.96
N LEU A 335 7.55 -23.79 18.51
CA LEU A 335 8.63 -23.44 17.59
C LEU A 335 9.84 -22.89 18.34
N ASP A 336 11.00 -22.93 17.69
CA ASP A 336 12.26 -22.47 18.24
C ASP A 336 12.81 -21.27 17.42
N PRO A 337 13.20 -20.15 18.09
CA PRO A 337 13.69 -18.96 17.40
C PRO A 337 15.02 -19.13 16.66
N ASP A 338 15.76 -20.22 16.87
CA ASP A 338 16.99 -20.53 16.13
C ASP A 338 16.72 -21.30 14.83
N THR A 339 15.56 -21.95 14.69
CA THR A 339 15.24 -22.82 13.54
C THR A 339 14.01 -22.43 12.76
N ASP A 340 13.07 -21.70 13.37
CA ASP A 340 11.75 -21.46 12.80
C ASP A 340 11.46 -19.97 12.61
N GLY A 341 10.73 -19.66 11.54
CA GLY A 341 10.25 -18.31 11.24
C GLY A 341 11.35 -17.29 10.95
N VAL A 342 11.04 -16.02 11.21
CA VAL A 342 11.96 -14.89 10.99
C VAL A 342 12.38 -14.31 12.33
N ARG A 343 13.69 -14.20 12.55
CA ARG A 343 14.27 -13.53 13.71
C ARG A 343 15.14 -12.36 13.27
N VAL A 344 14.87 -11.19 13.83
CA VAL A 344 15.78 -10.04 13.74
C VAL A 344 16.82 -10.16 14.84
N THR A 345 18.05 -10.45 14.43
CA THR A 345 19.22 -10.59 15.31
C THR A 345 20.13 -9.37 15.18
N ALA A 346 20.66 -8.86 16.29
CA ALA A 346 21.66 -7.79 16.32
C ALA A 346 21.32 -6.55 15.46
N PRO A 347 20.17 -5.88 15.70
CA PRO A 347 19.83 -4.66 14.98
C PRO A 347 20.80 -3.52 15.34
N ALA A 348 21.04 -2.58 14.42
CA ALA A 348 21.75 -1.34 14.76
C ALA A 348 20.79 -0.33 15.41
N ALA A 349 21.34 0.66 16.12
CA ALA A 349 20.54 1.80 16.56
C ALA A 349 19.99 2.55 15.33
N GLY A 350 18.69 2.78 15.32
CA GLY A 350 17.97 3.43 14.23
C GLY A 350 17.41 2.48 13.17
N ASP A 351 17.74 1.19 13.23
CA ASP A 351 17.09 0.18 12.41
C ASP A 351 15.65 -0.05 12.87
N ALA A 352 14.83 -0.61 11.98
CA ALA A 352 13.45 -0.94 12.29
C ALA A 352 13.01 -2.28 11.69
N LEU A 353 12.07 -2.92 12.37
CA LEU A 353 11.28 -4.03 11.85
C LEU A 353 9.87 -3.51 11.57
N ALA A 354 9.41 -3.63 10.34
CA ALA A 354 8.06 -3.25 9.94
C ALA A 354 7.29 -4.50 9.49
N PHE A 355 6.08 -4.73 9.98
CA PHE A 355 5.26 -5.86 9.55
C PHE A 355 3.76 -5.53 9.59
N PHE A 356 3.03 -6.13 8.65
CA PHE A 356 1.59 -5.98 8.55
C PHE A 356 0.87 -7.03 9.40
N SER A 357 -0.13 -6.58 10.16
CA SER A 357 -0.97 -7.43 11.03
C SER A 357 -2.32 -7.77 10.39
N LEU A 358 -2.60 -7.23 9.20
CA LEU A 358 -3.80 -7.49 8.44
C LEU A 358 -3.45 -8.16 7.11
N ASP A 359 -4.29 -9.11 6.71
CA ASP A 359 -4.22 -9.70 5.39
C ASP A 359 -4.72 -8.66 4.38
N ASP A 360 -3.87 -8.34 3.41
CA ASP A 360 -4.10 -7.31 2.40
C ASP A 360 -5.27 -7.63 1.46
N SER A 361 -5.75 -8.85 1.54
CA SER A 361 -6.61 -9.49 0.58
C SER A 361 -8.10 -9.36 0.97
N ASP A 362 -8.39 -9.38 2.27
CA ASP A 362 -9.74 -9.24 2.85
C ASP A 362 -9.81 -8.32 4.09
N GLY A 363 -8.67 -7.80 4.59
CA GLY A 363 -8.61 -6.94 5.76
C GLY A 363 -8.76 -7.67 7.10
N SER A 364 -8.83 -9.00 7.10
CA SER A 364 -8.84 -9.82 8.30
C SER A 364 -7.47 -9.81 9.00
N TYR A 365 -7.40 -10.28 10.24
CA TYR A 365 -6.10 -10.41 10.93
C TYR A 365 -5.22 -11.46 10.25
N ASP A 366 -3.99 -11.08 9.91
CA ASP A 366 -2.97 -12.03 9.52
C ASP A 366 -2.33 -12.64 10.77
N TRP A 367 -2.93 -13.72 11.27
CA TRP A 367 -2.48 -14.40 12.48
C TRP A 367 -1.06 -14.98 12.41
N SER A 368 -0.43 -15.00 11.23
CA SER A 368 1.02 -15.31 11.14
C SER A 368 1.90 -14.18 11.70
N ALA A 369 1.36 -12.97 11.90
CA ALA A 369 2.01 -11.81 12.52
C ALA A 369 2.16 -11.89 14.04
N VAL A 370 1.81 -13.04 14.67
CA VAL A 370 2.19 -13.27 16.06
C VAL A 370 3.71 -13.13 16.19
N HIS A 371 4.14 -12.47 17.25
CA HIS A 371 5.55 -12.17 17.47
C HIS A 371 5.86 -12.03 18.96
N ARG A 372 7.16 -12.06 19.29
CA ARG A 372 7.65 -11.79 20.64
C ARG A 372 8.98 -11.06 20.65
N ALA A 373 9.22 -10.34 21.73
CA ALA A 373 10.55 -9.82 22.04
C ALA A 373 11.30 -10.86 22.87
N LEU A 374 12.43 -11.35 22.35
CA LEU A 374 13.27 -12.30 23.09
C LEU A 374 13.95 -11.59 24.28
N PRO A 375 14.32 -12.33 25.34
CA PRO A 375 15.00 -11.77 26.50
C PRO A 375 16.25 -10.98 26.09
N SER A 376 16.31 -9.72 26.51
CA SER A 376 17.40 -8.82 26.12
C SER A 376 18.73 -9.22 26.76
N THR A 377 19.81 -9.15 26.00
CA THR A 377 21.19 -9.36 26.47
C THR A 377 21.78 -8.14 27.21
N GLY A 378 21.05 -7.02 27.21
CA GLY A 378 21.43 -5.78 27.91
C GLY A 378 20.22 -4.85 28.09
N GLU A 379 20.45 -3.57 28.38
CA GLU A 379 19.36 -2.59 28.36
C GLU A 379 18.87 -2.41 26.91
N LYS A 380 17.58 -2.66 26.66
CA LYS A 380 16.95 -2.53 25.33
C LYS A 380 16.01 -1.34 25.32
N TRP A 381 16.18 -0.47 24.33
CA TRP A 381 15.25 0.61 24.04
C TRP A 381 14.62 0.40 22.67
N VAL A 382 13.29 0.37 22.64
CA VAL A 382 12.52 0.27 21.40
C VAL A 382 11.33 1.21 21.42
N ALA A 383 10.80 1.54 20.24
CA ALA A 383 9.53 2.24 20.12
C ALA A 383 8.62 1.56 19.11
N ASN A 384 7.38 1.29 19.49
CA ASN A 384 6.34 0.83 18.57
C ASN A 384 5.61 2.03 17.98
N HIS A 385 5.41 2.00 16.67
CA HIS A 385 4.58 2.93 15.92
C HIS A 385 3.50 2.13 15.19
N TRP A 386 2.27 2.28 15.65
CA TRP A 386 1.13 1.57 15.10
C TRP A 386 0.33 2.46 14.18
N PHE A 387 -0.01 1.92 13.01
CA PHE A 387 -0.82 2.60 12.02
C PHE A 387 -2.12 1.84 11.81
N ARG A 388 -3.20 2.59 11.61
CA ARG A 388 -4.52 2.10 11.21
C ARG A 388 -4.82 2.57 9.79
N VAL A 389 -5.53 1.74 9.04
CA VAL A 389 -6.07 2.08 7.72
C VAL A 389 -7.58 2.03 7.80
N GLY A 390 -8.23 3.12 7.41
CA GLY A 390 -9.69 3.21 7.45
C GLY A 390 -10.40 2.33 6.42
N GLY A 391 -11.68 2.03 6.65
CA GLY A 391 -12.58 1.46 5.64
C GLY A 391 -12.42 -0.03 5.31
N LEU A 392 -11.61 -0.81 6.03
CA LEU A 392 -11.36 -2.24 5.75
C LEU A 392 -12.43 -3.21 6.28
N GLY A 393 -13.62 -2.75 6.68
CA GLY A 393 -14.53 -3.62 7.46
C GLY A 393 -13.81 -4.16 8.70
N LEU A 394 -12.94 -3.33 9.28
CA LEU A 394 -12.02 -3.69 10.35
C LEU A 394 -12.80 -4.44 11.43
N PRO A 395 -12.29 -5.60 11.91
CA PRO A 395 -12.92 -6.28 13.03
C PRO A 395 -13.13 -5.25 14.14
N THR A 396 -14.37 -5.17 14.63
CA THR A 396 -14.67 -4.35 15.80
C THR A 396 -13.66 -4.73 16.88
N PRO A 397 -13.00 -3.76 17.54
CA PRO A 397 -12.06 -4.07 18.61
C PRO A 397 -12.75 -5.04 19.58
N ASP A 398 -12.26 -6.27 19.70
CA ASP A 398 -12.79 -7.20 20.69
C ASP A 398 -12.09 -6.85 22.01
N PRO A 399 -12.79 -6.28 23.01
CA PRO A 399 -12.19 -5.95 24.29
C PRO A 399 -11.65 -7.17 25.06
N ARG A 400 -11.86 -8.40 24.55
CA ARG A 400 -11.33 -9.66 25.09
C ARG A 400 -10.02 -10.12 24.42
N GLU A 401 -9.67 -9.63 23.24
CA GLU A 401 -8.39 -9.98 22.58
C GLU A 401 -7.18 -9.32 23.25
N ASP A 402 -7.41 -8.27 24.03
CA ASP A 402 -6.41 -7.60 24.85
C ASP A 402 -5.98 -8.42 26.10
N MET A 403 -6.53 -9.63 26.29
CA MET A 403 -6.28 -10.50 27.45
C MET A 403 -5.49 -11.79 27.15
N LEU A 404 -4.98 -11.96 25.92
CA LEU A 404 -4.16 -13.12 25.53
C LEU A 404 -2.69 -12.76 25.30
#